data_AF-A0A5B2XF59-F1
#
_entry.id   AF-A0A5B2XF59-F1
#
_cell.length_a   1.000
_cell.length_b   1.000
_cell.length_c   1.000
_cell.angle_alpha   90.00
_cell.angle_beta   90.00
_cell.angle_gamma   90.00
#
_symmetry.space_group_name_H-M   'P 1'
#
loop_
_entity.id
_entity.type
_entity.pdbx_description
1 polymer ?
#
loop_
_entity_poly.entity_id
_entity_poly.type
_entity_poly.pdbx_seq_one_letter_code
_entity_poly.pdbx_strand_id
1 'polypeptide(L)'
;MSGSSAVPGHPVAVNSPTNVAPSTAPTVTLTVTSVADGRTIVTSDGKQVRLSGLTDPAPCWATVATGFLRNAVQGKTVWVSVEAEGTPRVARVQLTDTTDVSVLTISKGFGRVASYAAGRAELTKAETTAKQTAVGLWGDPCRGSDTTPKPTTSSPPPTSEPNDPGEPSTPAKPGEVYYKTCADARRAGAAPLFKGQPGYREGLDRHHTGVACWF
;
A
#
# COMPACT_ATOMS: atom_id res chain seq x y z
N MET A 1 -11.18 56.03 -54.54
CA MET A 1 -12.50 55.64 -54.01
C MET A 1 -12.32 54.28 -53.36
N SER A 2 -12.60 54.21 -52.04
CA SER A 2 -12.67 53.01 -51.17
C SER A 2 -11.35 52.22 -50.96
N GLY A 3 -10.70 52.14 -49.80
CA GLY A 3 -11.09 52.47 -48.42
C GLY A 3 -11.52 51.24 -47.62
N SER A 4 -10.65 50.81 -46.69
CA SER A 4 -10.93 50.03 -45.44
C SER A 4 -11.32 48.54 -45.62
N SER A 5 -10.83 47.55 -44.86
CA SER A 5 -10.24 47.51 -43.51
C SER A 5 -9.32 46.29 -43.36
N ALA A 6 -8.07 46.48 -42.95
CA ALA A 6 -7.26 45.43 -42.34
C ALA A 6 -7.20 45.71 -40.84
N VAL A 7 -7.93 44.91 -40.06
CA VAL A 7 -7.82 44.90 -38.60
C VAL A 7 -6.44 44.38 -38.19
N PRO A 8 -5.72 45.04 -37.27
CA PRO A 8 -4.49 44.50 -36.72
C PRO A 8 -4.81 43.30 -35.83
N GLY A 9 -4.40 42.11 -36.25
CA GLY A 9 -4.35 40.93 -35.41
C GLY A 9 -3.33 41.19 -34.29
N HIS A 10 -3.85 41.33 -33.07
CA HIS A 10 -3.09 41.48 -31.85
C HIS A 10 -2.08 40.33 -31.71
N PRO A 11 -0.81 40.56 -31.33
CA PRO A 11 0.05 39.48 -30.89
C PRO A 11 -0.56 38.88 -29.63
N VAL A 12 -0.97 37.61 -29.70
CA VAL A 12 -1.35 36.80 -28.54
C VAL A 12 -0.09 36.59 -27.69
N ALA A 13 0.14 37.53 -26.78
CA ALA A 13 1.16 37.41 -25.76
C ALA A 13 0.64 36.51 -24.63
N VAL A 14 1.51 35.58 -24.23
CA VAL A 14 1.62 34.96 -22.90
C VAL A 14 0.62 33.83 -22.58
N ASN A 15 0.96 32.60 -23.01
CA ASN A 15 0.67 31.43 -22.17
C ASN A 15 1.66 31.43 -21.00
N SER A 16 1.30 32.16 -19.93
CA SER A 16 2.00 32.10 -18.67
C SER A 16 1.97 30.66 -18.16
N PRO A 17 3.10 30.03 -17.76
CA PRO A 17 3.02 28.87 -16.91
C PRO A 17 2.26 29.34 -15.65
N THR A 18 1.21 28.60 -15.27
CA THR A 18 0.54 28.80 -13.99
C THR A 18 1.61 28.66 -12.91
N ASN A 19 2.17 29.80 -12.49
CA ASN A 19 3.11 29.91 -11.40
C ASN A 19 2.32 29.56 -10.15
N VAL A 20 2.34 28.28 -9.78
CA VAL A 20 1.77 27.80 -8.52
C VAL A 20 2.56 28.52 -7.44
N ALA A 21 1.94 29.51 -6.79
CA ALA A 21 2.55 30.20 -5.66
C ALA A 21 3.10 29.14 -4.69
N PRO A 22 4.36 29.26 -4.22
CA PRO A 22 4.91 28.30 -3.27
C PRO A 22 3.99 28.26 -2.05
N SER A 23 3.56 27.05 -1.68
CA SER A 23 2.74 26.84 -0.49
C SER A 23 3.46 27.44 0.72
N THR A 24 2.91 28.51 1.29
CA THR A 24 3.45 29.23 2.44
C THR A 24 3.27 28.48 3.76
N ALA A 25 2.94 27.18 3.69
CA ALA A 25 2.72 26.34 4.86
C ALA A 25 4.00 26.27 5.71
N PRO A 26 3.90 26.48 7.04
CA PRO A 26 5.06 26.39 7.92
C PRO A 26 5.64 24.98 7.82
N THR A 27 6.92 24.92 7.44
CA THR A 27 7.66 23.67 7.34
C THR A 27 8.51 23.50 8.58
N VAL A 28 8.31 22.39 9.29
CA VAL A 28 9.05 22.05 10.51
C VAL A 28 9.86 20.79 10.28
N THR A 29 11.04 20.72 10.90
CA THR A 29 11.90 19.53 10.86
C THR A 29 11.61 18.67 12.08
N LEU A 30 11.16 17.44 11.85
CA LEU A 30 10.78 16.50 12.90
C LEU A 30 11.39 15.12 12.63
N THR A 31 11.53 14.30 13.67
CA THR A 31 11.90 12.89 13.51
C THR A 31 10.68 12.00 13.65
N VAL A 32 10.54 11.00 12.80
CA VAL A 32 9.45 10.03 12.91
C VAL A 32 9.78 9.01 14.00
N THR A 33 9.03 9.04 15.10
CA THR A 33 9.25 8.16 16.25
C THR A 33 8.53 6.81 16.07
N SER A 34 7.32 6.83 15.49
CA SER A 34 6.57 5.62 15.18
C SER A 34 5.58 5.83 14.02
N VAL A 35 4.98 4.74 13.54
CA VAL A 35 3.95 4.74 12.50
C VAL A 35 2.70 4.06 13.04
N ALA A 36 1.59 4.80 13.05
CA ALA A 36 0.31 4.35 13.60
C ALA A 36 -0.46 3.49 12.58
N ASP A 37 -0.50 3.92 11.31
CA ASP A 37 -1.17 3.21 10.22
C ASP A 37 -0.52 3.56 8.86
N GLY A 38 -1.04 3.01 7.76
CA GLY A 38 -0.52 3.18 6.39
C GLY A 38 -0.48 4.61 5.85
N ARG A 39 -0.97 5.61 6.59
CA ARG A 39 -0.87 7.03 6.25
C ARG A 39 -0.64 7.95 7.46
N THR A 40 -0.47 7.42 8.66
CA THR A 40 -0.34 8.23 9.88
C THR A 40 0.96 7.90 10.62
N ILE A 41 1.76 8.93 10.86
CA ILE A 41 3.04 8.86 11.56
C ILE A 41 2.94 9.58 12.91
N VAL A 42 3.80 9.23 13.85
CA VAL A 42 4.01 9.98 15.09
C VAL A 42 5.38 10.63 15.02
N THR A 43 5.44 11.92 15.34
CA THR A 43 6.65 12.72 15.27
C THR A 43 7.27 12.95 16.65
N SER A 44 8.49 13.48 16.69
CA SER A 44 9.27 13.74 17.91
C SER A 44 8.63 14.76 18.86
N ASP A 45 7.66 15.55 18.38
CA ASP A 45 6.81 16.42 19.21
C ASP A 45 5.63 15.66 19.86
N GLY A 46 5.57 14.33 19.70
CA GLY A 46 4.53 13.46 20.25
C GLY A 46 3.20 13.52 19.50
N LYS A 47 3.10 14.28 18.40
CA LYS A 47 1.85 14.47 17.66
C LYS A 47 1.70 13.46 16.54
N GLN A 48 0.45 13.18 16.18
CA GLN A 48 0.14 12.40 14.99
C GLN A 48 0.05 13.32 13.76
N VAL A 49 0.71 12.90 12.69
CA VAL A 49 0.67 13.54 11.38
C VAL A 49 0.15 12.54 10.36
N ARG A 50 -0.96 12.89 9.73
CA ARG A 50 -1.58 12.17 8.63
C ARG A 50 -1.11 12.75 7.32
N LEU A 51 -0.56 11.89 6.47
CA LEU A 51 -0.07 12.24 5.14
C LEU A 51 -1.20 12.83 4.30
N SER A 52 -0.99 14.01 3.73
CA SER A 52 -1.95 14.64 2.83
C SER A 52 -2.07 13.87 1.52
N GLY A 53 -3.27 13.89 0.94
CA GLY A 53 -3.55 13.33 -0.38
C GLY A 53 -3.75 11.80 -0.47
N LEU A 54 -3.68 11.07 0.65
CA LEU A 54 -3.93 9.63 0.70
C LEU A 54 -5.34 9.31 1.22
N THR A 55 -6.01 8.38 0.54
CA THR A 55 -7.25 7.77 1.05
C THR A 55 -6.98 6.92 2.28
N ASP A 56 -8.01 6.62 3.05
CA ASP A 56 -7.92 5.69 4.17
C ASP A 56 -7.49 4.28 3.72
N PRO A 57 -6.52 3.66 4.42
CA PRO A 57 -6.10 2.31 4.12
C PRO A 57 -7.23 1.30 4.34
N ALA A 58 -7.64 0.62 3.28
CA ALA A 58 -8.71 -0.36 3.35
C ALA A 58 -8.20 -1.74 3.81
N PRO A 59 -9.07 -2.61 4.36
CA PRO A 59 -8.67 -3.88 4.98
C PRO A 59 -7.73 -4.76 4.16
N CYS A 60 -7.89 -4.81 2.83
CA CYS A 60 -7.04 -5.66 1.99
C CYS A 60 -5.56 -5.28 2.06
N TRP A 61 -5.27 -3.97 2.13
CA TRP A 61 -3.94 -3.43 1.90
C TRP A 61 -3.42 -2.58 3.07
N ALA A 62 -4.20 -2.38 4.12
CA ALA A 62 -3.83 -1.57 5.27
C ALA A 62 -2.56 -2.06 5.98
N THR A 63 -2.43 -3.37 6.17
CA THR A 63 -1.29 -3.97 6.87
C THR A 63 0.01 -3.76 6.08
N VAL A 64 -0.02 -4.05 4.78
CA VAL A 64 1.16 -3.91 3.91
C VAL A 64 1.54 -2.44 3.75
N ALA A 65 0.56 -1.53 3.67
CA ALA A 65 0.80 -0.10 3.64
C ALA A 65 1.47 0.43 4.91
N THR A 66 1.00 -0.03 6.08
CA THR A 66 1.61 0.32 7.38
C THR A 66 3.06 -0.16 7.47
N GLY A 67 3.33 -1.40 7.03
CA GLY A 67 4.69 -1.94 7.00
C GLY A 67 5.62 -1.16 6.07
N PHE A 68 5.13 -0.79 4.88
CA PHE A 68 5.89 0.05 3.96
C PHE A 68 6.21 1.41 4.57
N LEU A 69 5.21 2.14 5.08
CA LEU A 69 5.41 3.47 5.63
C LEU A 69 6.40 3.44 6.79
N ARG A 70 6.29 2.44 7.67
CA ARG A 70 7.24 2.20 8.74
C ARG A 70 8.68 2.08 8.25
N ASN A 71 8.93 1.20 7.28
CA ASN A 71 10.27 1.02 6.70
C ASN A 71 10.75 2.27 5.96
N ALA A 72 9.83 3.00 5.34
CA ALA A 72 10.15 4.19 4.56
C ALA A 72 10.57 5.37 5.43
N VAL A 73 9.98 5.55 6.63
CA VAL A 73 10.16 6.79 7.41
C VAL A 73 10.55 6.61 8.87
N GLN A 74 10.38 5.44 9.51
CA GLN A 74 10.64 5.31 10.95
C GLN A 74 12.11 5.60 11.28
N GLY A 75 12.33 6.45 12.28
CA GLY A 75 13.65 6.91 12.71
C GLY A 75 14.30 7.93 11.77
N LYS A 76 13.66 8.31 10.67
CA LYS A 76 14.18 9.32 9.74
C LYS A 76 13.74 10.73 10.13
N THR A 77 14.58 11.69 9.79
CA THR A 77 14.23 13.11 9.82
C THR A 77 13.39 13.46 8.59
N VAL A 78 12.32 14.21 8.80
CA VAL A 78 11.37 14.63 7.78
C VAL A 78 11.08 16.12 7.88
N TRP A 79 10.80 16.74 6.75
CA TRP A 79 10.19 18.05 6.67
C TRP A 79 8.68 17.90 6.61
N VAL A 80 7.98 18.51 7.55
CA VAL A 80 6.53 18.46 7.69
C VAL A 80 5.97 19.84 7.39
N SER A 81 5.25 19.98 6.28
CA SER A 81 4.53 21.19 5.91
C SER A 81 3.06 21.02 6.29
N VAL A 82 2.65 21.63 7.40
CA VAL A 82 1.30 21.44 7.97
C VAL A 82 0.27 22.17 7.11
N GLU A 83 -0.71 21.42 6.62
CA GLU A 83 -1.80 21.93 5.77
C GLU A 83 -3.09 22.17 6.58
N ALA A 84 -3.34 21.34 7.60
CA ALA A 84 -4.42 21.54 8.54
C ALA A 84 -4.03 21.04 9.95
N GLU A 85 -4.31 21.86 10.97
CA GLU A 85 -4.18 21.47 12.37
C GLU A 85 -5.29 20.50 12.79
N GLY A 86 -5.03 19.69 13.81
CA GLY A 86 -5.96 18.65 14.29
C GLY A 86 -5.24 17.47 14.95
N THR A 87 -6.00 16.44 15.34
CA THR A 87 -5.46 15.16 15.81
C THR A 87 -6.12 14.01 15.02
N PRO A 88 -5.46 13.48 13.97
CA PRO A 88 -4.13 13.82 13.49
C PRO A 88 -4.09 15.16 12.72
N ARG A 89 -2.92 15.82 12.73
CA ARG A 89 -2.60 16.94 11.83
C ARG A 89 -2.57 16.43 10.39
N VAL A 90 -2.99 17.23 9.41
CA VAL A 90 -2.81 16.89 8.00
C VAL A 90 -1.63 17.68 7.47
N ALA A 91 -0.66 16.99 6.88
CA ALA A 91 0.54 17.63 6.37
C ALA A 91 1.10 16.90 5.17
N ARG A 92 1.79 17.66 4.31
CA ARG A 92 2.77 17.09 3.40
C ARG A 92 4.03 16.73 4.17
N VAL A 93 4.58 15.57 3.90
CA VAL A 93 5.81 15.08 4.55
C VAL A 93 6.83 14.76 3.48
N GLN A 94 8.02 15.31 3.62
CA GLN A 94 9.15 15.06 2.73
C GLN A 94 10.32 14.47 3.52
N LEU A 95 11.04 13.54 2.91
CA LEU A 95 12.34 13.10 3.39
C LEU A 95 13.39 14.21 3.15
N THR A 96 14.55 14.11 3.80
CA THR A 96 15.65 15.08 3.65
C THR A 96 16.24 15.15 2.25
N ASP A 97 15.98 14.15 1.41
CA ASP A 97 16.32 14.13 -0.02
C ASP A 97 15.23 14.77 -0.89
N THR A 98 14.27 15.49 -0.28
CA THR A 98 13.08 16.13 -0.90
C THR A 98 11.98 15.17 -1.37
N THR A 99 12.16 13.85 -1.21
CA THR A 99 11.16 12.86 -1.63
C THR A 99 9.85 13.05 -0.86
N ASP A 100 8.77 13.31 -1.57
CA ASP A 100 7.42 13.37 -1.00
C ASP A 100 6.93 11.97 -0.60
N VAL A 101 6.63 11.79 0.69
CA VAL A 101 6.26 10.50 1.26
C VAL A 101 4.90 10.03 0.73
N SER A 102 3.96 10.93 0.43
CA SER A 102 2.66 10.57 -0.17
C SER A 102 2.86 10.06 -1.59
N VAL A 103 3.65 10.75 -2.41
CA VAL A 103 3.99 10.31 -3.78
C VAL A 103 4.73 8.97 -3.76
N LEU A 104 5.72 8.83 -2.88
CA LEU A 104 6.46 7.59 -2.69
C LEU A 104 5.53 6.43 -2.33
N THR A 105 4.63 6.64 -1.36
CA THR A 105 3.67 5.62 -0.90
C THR A 105 2.75 5.15 -2.03
N ILE A 106 2.21 6.08 -2.81
CA ILE A 106 1.35 5.73 -3.95
C ILE A 106 2.13 5.02 -5.04
N SER A 107 3.31 5.53 -5.41
CA SER A 107 4.13 4.97 -6.50
C SER A 107 4.57 3.53 -6.24
N LYS A 108 4.73 3.16 -4.96
CA LYS A 108 5.05 1.79 -4.53
C LYS A 108 3.82 0.91 -4.32
N GLY A 109 2.61 1.43 -4.59
CA GLY A 109 1.35 0.70 -4.49
C GLY A 109 0.84 0.54 -3.06
N PHE A 110 1.30 1.37 -2.12
CA PHE A 110 0.91 1.30 -0.70
C PHE A 110 -0.06 2.41 -0.29
N GLY A 111 -0.59 3.15 -1.27
CA GLY A 111 -1.58 4.19 -1.06
C GLY A 111 -2.41 4.43 -2.31
N ARG A 112 -3.60 4.98 -2.10
CA ARG A 112 -4.52 5.43 -3.15
C ARG A 112 -4.73 6.93 -3.04
N VAL A 113 -4.87 7.60 -4.18
CA VAL A 113 -5.10 9.05 -4.22
C VAL A 113 -6.47 9.36 -3.61
N ALA A 114 -6.51 10.21 -2.58
CA ALA A 114 -7.77 10.74 -2.06
C ALA A 114 -8.43 11.67 -3.08
N SER A 115 -9.76 11.65 -3.21
CA SER A 115 -10.52 12.56 -4.08
C SER A 115 -10.27 14.05 -3.78
N TYR A 116 -10.01 14.39 -2.52
CA TYR A 116 -9.76 15.74 -2.03
C TYR A 116 -8.29 16.18 -2.05
N ALA A 117 -7.37 15.37 -2.59
CA ALA A 117 -5.94 15.67 -2.54
C ALA A 117 -5.57 16.99 -3.25
N ALA A 118 -4.84 17.88 -2.59
CA ALA A 118 -4.14 18.97 -3.28
C ALA A 118 -2.99 18.37 -4.12
N GLY A 119 -2.73 18.91 -5.32
CA GLY A 119 -1.66 18.40 -6.18
C GLY A 119 -1.95 17.02 -6.80
N ARG A 120 -3.22 16.74 -7.15
CA ARG A 120 -3.67 15.44 -7.70
C ARG A 120 -2.85 14.93 -8.89
N ALA A 121 -2.29 15.81 -9.72
CA ALA A 121 -1.60 15.41 -10.94
C ALA A 121 -0.43 14.47 -10.65
N GLU A 122 0.45 14.85 -9.72
CA GLU A 122 1.61 14.04 -9.33
C GLU A 122 1.19 12.74 -8.63
N LEU A 123 0.21 12.83 -7.73
CA LEU A 123 -0.31 11.66 -7.01
C LEU A 123 -0.99 10.66 -7.98
N THR A 124 -1.72 11.16 -8.99
CA THR A 124 -2.38 10.32 -10.01
C THR A 124 -1.37 9.66 -10.94
N LYS A 125 -0.30 10.37 -11.29
CA LYS A 125 0.82 9.80 -12.06
C LYS A 125 1.47 8.66 -11.30
N ALA A 126 1.78 8.87 -10.02
CA ALA A 126 2.31 7.83 -9.14
C ALA A 126 1.37 6.61 -9.07
N GLU A 127 0.06 6.84 -8.96
CA GLU A 127 -0.93 5.77 -8.90
C GLU A 127 -0.99 4.97 -10.20
N THR A 128 -0.89 5.67 -11.34
CA THR A 128 -0.86 5.03 -12.66
C THR A 128 0.37 4.13 -12.81
N THR A 129 1.54 4.58 -12.37
CA THR A 129 2.76 3.75 -12.34
C THR A 129 2.58 2.51 -11.47
N ALA A 130 1.98 2.66 -10.30
CA ALA A 130 1.75 1.54 -9.39
C ALA A 130 0.75 0.51 -9.96
N LYS A 131 -0.31 0.98 -10.64
CA LYS A 131 -1.27 0.13 -11.36
C LYS A 131 -0.61 -0.63 -12.50
N GLN A 132 0.18 0.05 -13.32
CA GLN A 132 0.86 -0.56 -14.47
C GLN A 132 1.88 -1.63 -14.07
N THR A 133 2.51 -1.46 -12.91
CA THR A 133 3.51 -2.40 -12.39
C THR A 133 2.90 -3.47 -11.48
N ALA A 134 1.59 -3.43 -11.22
CA ALA A 134 0.87 -4.36 -10.35
C ALA A 134 1.55 -4.55 -8.97
N VAL A 135 2.09 -3.48 -8.40
CA VAL A 135 2.77 -3.52 -7.09
C VAL A 135 1.83 -3.23 -5.93
N GLY A 136 2.14 -3.80 -4.77
CA GLY A 136 1.40 -3.58 -3.53
C GLY A 136 -0.09 -3.86 -3.69
N LEU A 137 -0.93 -2.87 -3.38
CA LEU A 137 -2.38 -2.87 -3.56
C LEU A 137 -2.83 -3.35 -4.94
N TRP A 138 -2.09 -3.03 -5.99
CA TRP A 138 -2.50 -3.31 -7.38
C TRP A 138 -2.16 -4.74 -7.83
N GLY A 139 -1.34 -5.46 -7.07
CA GLY A 139 -1.03 -6.87 -7.29
C GLY A 139 -1.94 -7.81 -6.51
N ASP A 140 -1.71 -9.11 -6.63
CA ASP A 140 -2.35 -10.11 -5.78
C ASP A 140 -2.01 -9.89 -4.29
N PRO A 141 -2.94 -10.13 -3.35
CA PRO A 141 -4.32 -10.61 -3.57
C PRO A 141 -5.33 -9.48 -3.82
N CYS A 142 -4.96 -8.23 -3.58
CA CYS A 142 -5.94 -7.13 -3.55
C CYS A 142 -6.42 -6.72 -4.94
N ARG A 143 -5.54 -6.71 -5.95
CA ARG A 143 -5.86 -6.31 -7.33
C ARG A 143 -6.60 -4.97 -7.41
N GLY A 144 -6.23 -4.03 -6.54
CA GLY A 144 -6.90 -2.75 -6.42
C GLY A 144 -8.25 -2.78 -5.69
N SER A 145 -8.58 -3.86 -4.98
CA SER A 145 -9.80 -4.00 -4.16
C SER A 145 -9.56 -3.58 -2.71
N ASP A 146 -10.60 -3.02 -2.09
CA ASP A 146 -10.55 -2.57 -0.69
C ASP A 146 -10.87 -3.69 0.30
N THR A 147 -11.60 -4.70 -0.15
CA THR A 147 -11.90 -5.91 0.60
C THR A 147 -10.83 -6.95 0.36
N THR A 148 -10.36 -7.59 1.43
CA THR A 148 -9.54 -8.79 1.30
C THR A 148 -10.39 -9.83 0.59
N PRO A 149 -9.96 -10.38 -0.57
CA PRO A 149 -10.69 -11.49 -1.14
C PRO A 149 -10.75 -12.59 -0.10
N LYS A 150 -11.96 -13.03 0.23
CA LYS A 150 -12.13 -14.29 0.96
C LYS A 150 -11.35 -15.34 0.16
N PRO A 151 -10.52 -16.19 0.80
CA PRO A 151 -9.88 -17.28 0.07
C PRO A 151 -10.98 -18.07 -0.63
N THR A 152 -11.08 -17.91 -1.96
CA THR A 152 -11.91 -18.76 -2.78
C THR A 152 -11.21 -20.11 -2.73
N THR A 153 -11.68 -21.00 -1.86
CA THR A 153 -11.49 -22.43 -2.08
C THR A 153 -12.07 -22.68 -3.46
N SER A 154 -11.22 -22.80 -4.49
CA SER A 154 -11.60 -23.46 -5.72
C SER A 154 -12.10 -24.82 -5.28
N SER A 155 -13.42 -25.01 -5.30
CA SER A 155 -13.98 -26.35 -5.29
C SER A 155 -13.27 -27.09 -6.44
N PRO A 156 -12.67 -28.26 -6.21
CA PRO A 156 -12.12 -29.05 -7.31
C PRO A 156 -13.20 -29.25 -8.38
N PRO A 157 -12.83 -29.30 -9.67
CA PRO A 157 -13.79 -29.54 -10.74
C PRO A 157 -14.61 -30.80 -10.42
N PRO A 158 -15.92 -30.83 -10.73
CA PRO A 158 -16.73 -32.01 -10.49
C PRO A 158 -16.07 -33.18 -11.22
N THR A 159 -15.51 -34.11 -10.45
CA THR A 159 -15.01 -35.37 -10.98
C THR A 159 -16.27 -36.16 -11.34
N SER A 160 -16.43 -36.45 -12.63
CA SER A 160 -17.50 -37.34 -13.10
C SER A 160 -17.38 -38.67 -12.36
N GLU A 161 -18.38 -38.93 -11.52
CA GLU A 161 -18.49 -40.11 -10.67
C GLU A 161 -19.06 -41.28 -11.49
N PRO A 162 -18.37 -42.42 -11.64
CA PRO A 162 -19.02 -43.69 -11.92
C PRO A 162 -19.78 -44.12 -10.67
N ASN A 163 -21.10 -44.21 -10.79
CA ASN A 163 -22.02 -44.69 -9.77
C ASN A 163 -21.55 -46.02 -9.15
N ASP A 164 -21.37 -46.05 -7.83
CA ASP A 164 -21.58 -47.25 -7.01
C ASP A 164 -22.08 -46.85 -5.61
N PRO A 165 -23.22 -47.38 -5.11
CA PRO A 165 -23.80 -46.97 -3.84
C PRO A 165 -23.37 -47.88 -2.69
N GLY A 166 -22.66 -47.33 -1.69
CA GLY A 166 -22.39 -48.07 -0.45
C GLY A 166 -21.65 -47.30 0.64
N GLU A 167 -22.40 -46.91 1.68
CA GLU A 167 -22.01 -46.71 3.09
C GLU A 167 -21.48 -45.33 3.59
N PRO A 168 -21.89 -44.89 4.81
CA PRO A 168 -21.67 -43.53 5.29
C PRO A 168 -20.37 -43.39 6.08
N SER A 169 -19.56 -42.37 5.79
CA SER A 169 -18.46 -41.95 6.66
C SER A 169 -18.14 -40.46 6.53
N THR A 170 -18.43 -39.75 7.62
CA THR A 170 -17.73 -38.61 8.24
C THR A 170 -17.09 -37.53 7.35
N PRO A 171 -17.38 -36.22 7.55
CA PRO A 171 -16.74 -35.14 6.81
C PRO A 171 -15.21 -35.14 6.95
N ALA A 172 -14.49 -35.32 5.84
CA ALA A 172 -13.03 -35.22 5.80
C ALA A 172 -12.57 -33.75 5.87
N LYS A 173 -11.57 -33.51 6.72
CA LYS A 173 -10.91 -32.23 7.06
C LYS A 173 -10.14 -31.65 5.84
N PRO A 174 -10.04 -30.31 5.68
CA PRO A 174 -9.34 -29.69 4.54
C PRO A 174 -7.85 -30.03 4.51
N GLY A 175 -7.34 -30.32 3.31
CA GLY A 175 -6.04 -30.93 3.04
C GLY A 175 -4.83 -30.26 3.70
N GLU A 176 -4.04 -31.09 4.38
CA GLU A 176 -2.73 -30.77 4.92
C GLU A 176 -1.74 -30.48 3.79
N VAL A 177 -1.34 -29.22 3.64
CA VAL A 177 -0.04 -28.92 3.04
C VAL A 177 1.02 -29.62 3.90
N TYR A 178 1.83 -30.50 3.31
CA TYR A 178 2.82 -31.30 4.02
C TYR A 178 4.22 -31.05 3.45
N TYR A 179 5.09 -30.43 4.24
CA TYR A 179 6.50 -30.21 3.88
C TYR A 179 7.38 -31.24 4.58
N LYS A 180 7.86 -32.29 3.91
CA LYS A 180 8.66 -33.33 4.55
C LYS A 180 9.84 -32.76 5.37
N THR A 181 10.50 -31.71 4.89
CA THR A 181 11.59 -31.02 5.60
C THR A 181 11.47 -29.49 5.52
N CYS A 182 12.19 -28.76 6.38
CA CYS A 182 12.28 -27.30 6.30
C CYS A 182 12.93 -26.80 4.99
N ALA A 183 13.77 -27.62 4.35
CA ALA A 183 14.29 -27.31 3.02
C ALA A 183 13.19 -27.31 1.95
N ASP A 184 12.20 -28.20 2.07
CA ASP A 184 11.03 -28.23 1.17
C ASP A 184 10.13 -27.02 1.39
N ALA A 185 9.90 -26.65 2.66
CA ALA A 185 9.15 -25.44 3.01
C ALA A 185 9.84 -24.16 2.50
N ARG A 186 11.17 -24.07 2.65
CA ARG A 186 11.97 -22.94 2.14
C ARG A 186 11.99 -22.88 0.61
N ARG A 187 12.16 -24.01 -0.07
CA ARG A 187 12.12 -24.07 -1.54
C ARG A 187 10.75 -23.70 -2.10
N ALA A 188 9.69 -24.01 -1.36
CA ALA A 188 8.33 -23.59 -1.66
C ALA A 188 8.03 -22.12 -1.27
N GLY A 189 8.98 -21.40 -0.67
CA GLY A 189 8.79 -20.03 -0.20
C GLY A 189 7.82 -19.88 0.98
N ALA A 190 7.52 -20.98 1.69
CA ALA A 190 6.54 -21.03 2.76
C ALA A 190 7.15 -20.83 4.17
N ALA A 191 8.48 -20.85 4.27
CA ALA A 191 9.19 -20.62 5.53
C ALA A 191 9.49 -19.13 5.75
N PRO A 192 9.45 -18.63 7.00
CA PRO A 192 9.16 -19.34 8.25
C PRO A 192 7.66 -19.73 8.39
N LEU A 193 7.42 -20.93 8.92
CA LEU A 193 6.07 -21.49 9.11
C LEU A 193 5.59 -21.23 10.54
N PHE A 194 4.40 -20.66 10.72
CA PHE A 194 3.85 -20.35 12.03
C PHE A 194 2.79 -21.36 12.47
N LYS A 195 2.64 -21.56 13.79
CA LYS A 195 1.63 -22.47 14.35
C LYS A 195 0.22 -22.12 13.85
N GLY A 196 -0.47 -23.12 13.30
CA GLY A 196 -1.79 -22.95 12.68
C GLY A 196 -1.76 -22.62 11.19
N GLN A 197 -0.58 -22.39 10.59
CA GLN A 197 -0.45 -22.28 9.15
C GLN A 197 -0.44 -23.66 8.47
N PRO A 198 -1.01 -23.78 7.26
CA PRO A 198 -0.86 -24.98 6.44
C PRO A 198 0.62 -25.29 6.23
N GLY A 199 1.02 -26.55 6.42
CA GLY A 199 2.44 -26.94 6.36
C GLY A 199 3.18 -26.86 7.68
N TYR A 200 2.65 -26.14 8.68
CA TYR A 200 3.20 -26.18 10.02
C TYR A 200 2.89 -27.54 10.67
N ARG A 201 3.94 -28.20 11.16
CA ARG A 201 3.81 -29.32 12.09
C ARG A 201 4.86 -29.20 13.17
N GLU A 202 4.58 -29.77 14.32
CA GLU A 202 5.50 -29.79 15.46
C GLU A 202 6.84 -30.46 15.11
N GLY A 203 6.83 -31.45 14.21
CA GLY A 203 8.06 -32.08 13.72
C GLY A 203 8.97 -31.18 12.85
N LEU A 204 8.53 -29.98 12.45
CA LEU A 204 9.36 -28.94 11.82
C LEU A 204 9.76 -27.83 12.81
N ASP A 205 9.08 -27.75 13.95
CA ASP A 205 9.33 -26.80 15.03
C ASP A 205 10.12 -27.50 16.13
N ARG A 206 11.41 -27.77 15.88
CA ARG A 206 12.30 -28.50 16.80
C ARG A 206 12.35 -27.89 18.21
N HIS A 207 12.06 -26.60 18.33
CA HIS A 207 12.13 -25.86 19.59
C HIS A 207 10.75 -25.57 20.20
N HIS A 208 9.66 -26.00 19.55
CA HIS A 208 8.27 -25.78 19.96
C HIS A 208 7.95 -24.32 20.31
N THR A 209 8.58 -23.37 19.61
CA THR A 209 8.38 -21.93 19.85
C THR A 209 7.14 -21.38 19.14
N GLY A 210 6.48 -22.21 18.32
CA GLY A 210 5.38 -21.81 17.46
C GLY A 210 5.85 -21.29 16.09
N VAL A 211 7.16 -21.32 15.81
CA VAL A 211 7.73 -20.92 14.51
C VAL A 211 8.71 -21.99 14.01
N ALA A 212 8.29 -22.73 12.99
CA ALA A 212 9.06 -23.74 12.30
C ALA A 212 9.89 -23.15 11.15
N CYS A 213 11.02 -23.80 10.84
CA CYS A 213 11.83 -23.53 9.64
C CYS A 213 12.38 -22.10 9.50
N TRP A 214 12.71 -21.45 10.61
CA TRP A 214 13.35 -20.13 10.64
C TRP A 214 14.78 -20.14 10.08
N PHE A 215 15.51 -21.26 10.27
CA PHE A 215 16.90 -21.45 9.82
C PHE A 215 16.98 -22.55 8.77
#